data_AF-A0A8J6LA84-F1
#
_entry.id   AF-A0A8J6LA84-F1
#
_cell.length_a   1.000
_cell.length_b   1.000
_cell.length_c   1.000
_cell.angle_alpha   90.00
_cell.angle_beta   90.00
_cell.angle_gamma   90.00
#
_symmetry.space_group_name_H-M   'P 1'
#
loop_
_entity.id
_entity.type
_entity.pdbx_description
1 polymer ?
#
loop_
_entity_poly.entity_id
_entity_poly.type
_entity_poly.pdbx_seq_one_letter_code
_entity_poly.pdbx_strand_id
1 'polypeptide(L)'
;MYLLCRSLGSIPICACAASTCGTRIIVADRTTSTHGSRVHAHIGTGPTERHRRYIFLSHILGDSFCTWEIKIDETEYDWGAVVNFKKVSENIPGRKGARANPATTSTKVQVDLLLHVISEDASGDKEIIPKPCLDGQIVSVDSTVITHVSSVRLYCPNDLRQKDSRRGVYKSIKEVKKRFPDGPPLLNPVTDMKITDSDFVDIVKKIEQLEKKMYEHPLHRHSILNTEYQKYEEKVKCKEELAVARQKLLEAKSVLQLDELKCRKRVLRRLGYCTNTDVIQLKGRVACELSSADELLITEMIFNGVFGNLTPAQACSLLSTFVCDERSNEMPKLSEALSGPLRQMQDLARRIAKVSTEARLPLEEDTYVERFKPFLMDVVFSWCNNSSFSDLCKMTDIFEGSIVRCMRRLEELLRQMVQASKTIGNTDLEDKFNTAIKLIKRDIVFSSSLYL
;
A
#
# COMPACT_ATOMS: atom_id res chain seq x y z
N MET A 1 -0.35 3.33 39.03
CA MET A 1 -1.67 3.25 39.68
C MET A 1 -2.05 1.77 39.69
N TYR A 2 -2.05 1.17 40.89
CA TYR A 2 -2.57 -0.14 41.35
C TYR A 2 -3.64 -0.80 40.45
N LEU A 3 -3.86 -2.12 40.30
CA LEU A 3 -3.69 -3.38 41.06
C LEU A 3 -4.04 -4.49 40.02
N LEU A 4 -3.44 -5.68 39.96
CA LEU A 4 -3.85 -6.84 40.76
C LEU A 4 -2.91 -8.03 40.49
N CYS A 5 -2.61 -8.72 41.58
CA CYS A 5 -1.75 -9.88 41.71
C CYS A 5 -2.59 -11.17 41.77
N ARG A 6 -1.93 -12.32 41.48
CA ARG A 6 -2.30 -13.73 41.70
C ARG A 6 -3.06 -14.48 40.60
N SER A 7 -2.36 -15.40 39.94
CA SER A 7 -2.48 -16.84 40.24
C SER A 7 -1.31 -17.61 39.62
N LEU A 8 -0.51 -18.25 40.47
CA LEU A 8 0.53 -19.21 40.11
C LEU A 8 -0.14 -20.53 39.71
N GLY A 9 0.22 -21.08 38.55
CA GLY A 9 -0.14 -22.42 38.12
C GLY A 9 0.77 -22.90 37.00
N SER A 10 1.78 -23.69 37.37
CA SER A 10 2.50 -24.68 36.56
C SER A 10 2.74 -24.35 35.08
N ILE A 11 3.89 -23.72 34.80
CA ILE A 11 4.43 -23.50 33.45
C ILE A 11 5.22 -24.75 33.03
N PRO A 12 4.87 -25.47 31.95
CA PRO A 12 5.86 -26.30 31.27
C PRO A 12 6.78 -25.39 30.45
N ILE A 13 8.07 -25.57 30.67
CA ILE A 13 9.17 -24.81 30.07
C ILE A 13 9.22 -25.13 28.57
N CYS A 14 8.59 -24.29 27.76
CA CYS A 14 8.88 -24.12 26.34
C CYS A 14 8.72 -22.63 25.99
N ALA A 15 9.54 -21.79 26.63
CA ALA A 15 9.77 -20.43 26.18
C ALA A 15 10.95 -20.45 25.19
N CYS A 16 10.65 -20.59 23.91
CA CYS A 16 11.60 -20.30 22.84
C CYS A 16 11.17 -19.03 22.14
N ALA A 17 11.92 -17.96 22.39
CA ALA A 17 12.09 -16.76 21.58
C ALA A 17 10.92 -16.37 20.66
N ALA A 18 10.05 -15.49 21.17
CA ALA A 18 9.33 -14.54 20.34
C ALA A 18 10.33 -13.50 19.80
N SER A 19 11.18 -13.91 18.85
CA SER A 19 11.73 -12.98 17.86
C SER A 19 10.70 -12.88 16.74
N THR A 20 10.23 -11.67 16.49
CA THR A 20 9.47 -11.25 15.31
C THR A 20 10.09 -11.81 14.03
N CYS A 21 9.67 -13.01 13.66
CA CYS A 21 9.85 -13.57 12.34
C CYS A 21 8.46 -13.91 11.86
N GLY A 22 7.75 -12.89 11.38
CA GLY A 22 6.61 -13.11 10.52
C GLY A 22 7.11 -13.92 9.33
N THR A 23 6.80 -15.22 9.33
CA THR A 23 7.02 -16.10 8.19
C THR A 23 6.09 -15.60 7.09
N ARG A 24 6.58 -14.61 6.33
CA ARG A 24 6.03 -14.26 5.03
C ARG A 24 6.12 -15.53 4.20
N ILE A 25 4.97 -16.17 3.95
CA ILE A 25 4.87 -17.11 2.85
C ILE A 25 5.17 -16.29 1.59
N ILE A 26 6.36 -16.51 1.03
CA ILE A 26 6.78 -15.93 -0.23
C ILE A 26 5.86 -16.50 -1.30
N VAL A 27 4.92 -15.69 -1.77
CA VAL A 27 4.25 -15.93 -3.05
C VAL A 27 5.30 -15.62 -4.11
N ALA A 28 5.97 -16.65 -4.61
CA ALA A 28 6.86 -16.53 -5.75
C ALA A 28 6.04 -16.17 -6.99
N ASP A 29 6.07 -14.90 -7.36
CA ASP A 29 5.62 -14.42 -8.67
C ASP A 29 6.83 -14.43 -9.61
N ARG A 30 6.76 -15.21 -10.69
CA ARG A 30 7.71 -15.12 -11.81
C ARG A 30 6.92 -14.83 -13.07
N THR A 31 6.92 -13.56 -13.43
CA THR A 31 6.66 -13.09 -14.79
C THR A 31 7.96 -13.14 -15.58
N THR A 32 8.01 -13.95 -16.64
CA THR A 32 8.89 -13.69 -17.79
C THR A 32 8.15 -14.08 -19.07
N SER A 33 7.86 -13.06 -19.88
CA SER A 33 7.47 -13.20 -21.28
C SER A 33 8.71 -13.46 -22.13
N THR A 34 8.61 -14.29 -23.18
CA THR A 34 8.91 -13.91 -24.58
C THR A 34 8.69 -15.11 -25.53
N HIS A 35 8.23 -14.78 -26.73
CA HIS A 35 7.81 -15.62 -27.84
C HIS A 35 8.87 -16.59 -28.41
N GLY A 36 8.39 -17.67 -29.04
CA GLY A 36 9.16 -18.49 -29.98
C GLY A 36 8.37 -19.71 -30.51
N SER A 37 7.75 -19.54 -31.67
CA SER A 37 6.77 -20.42 -32.32
C SER A 37 7.30 -21.73 -32.91
N ARG A 38 6.48 -22.81 -32.84
CA ARG A 38 6.24 -23.97 -33.77
C ARG A 38 5.97 -25.26 -32.95
N VAL A 39 4.73 -25.74 -32.75
CA VAL A 39 3.84 -26.50 -33.67
C VAL A 39 4.57 -27.76 -34.20
N HIS A 40 4.21 -29.04 -33.98
CA HIS A 40 3.04 -29.79 -33.46
C HIS A 40 3.53 -31.16 -32.94
N ALA A 41 2.92 -31.71 -31.88
CA ALA A 41 2.46 -33.11 -31.84
C ALA A 41 1.58 -33.33 -30.59
N HIS A 42 0.30 -33.58 -30.83
CA HIS A 42 -0.68 -34.00 -29.83
C HIS A 42 -0.38 -35.42 -29.34
N ILE A 43 -0.21 -35.61 -28.04
CA ILE A 43 -0.81 -36.73 -27.28
C ILE A 43 -1.30 -36.15 -25.96
N GLY A 44 -2.61 -36.17 -25.76
CA GLY A 44 -3.25 -35.71 -24.53
C GLY A 44 -3.12 -36.74 -23.41
N THR A 45 -2.93 -36.25 -22.19
CA THR A 45 -3.86 -36.35 -21.05
C THR A 45 -3.09 -36.38 -19.73
N GLY A 46 -3.39 -35.43 -18.84
CA GLY A 46 -2.92 -35.41 -17.45
C GLY A 46 -2.99 -34.00 -16.86
N PRO A 47 -3.93 -33.68 -15.93
CA PRO A 47 -3.98 -32.37 -15.32
C PRO A 47 -2.84 -32.19 -14.32
N THR A 48 -2.03 -31.19 -14.62
CA THR A 48 -0.87 -30.65 -13.92
C THR A 48 -1.14 -30.26 -12.46
N GLU A 49 -0.12 -30.44 -11.63
CA GLU A 49 0.15 -30.16 -10.20
C GLU A 49 -0.75 -29.20 -9.38
N ARG A 50 -1.54 -28.28 -9.98
CA ARG A 50 -2.49 -27.43 -9.25
C ARG A 50 -3.65 -28.21 -8.63
N HIS A 51 -4.03 -29.36 -9.19
CA HIS A 51 -5.08 -30.21 -8.62
C HIS A 51 -4.64 -30.92 -7.31
N ARG A 52 -3.34 -31.10 -7.06
CA ARG A 52 -2.87 -31.87 -5.89
C ARG A 52 -3.08 -31.14 -4.55
N ARG A 53 -3.05 -29.80 -4.53
CA ARG A 53 -3.34 -29.01 -3.31
C ARG A 53 -4.84 -29.03 -2.94
N TYR A 54 -5.73 -29.13 -3.93
CA TYR A 54 -7.18 -29.14 -3.71
C TYR A 54 -7.74 -30.51 -3.34
N ILE A 55 -7.17 -31.58 -3.88
CA ILE A 55 -7.49 -32.95 -3.47
C ILE A 55 -7.09 -33.16 -1.99
N PHE A 56 -6.09 -32.43 -1.49
CA PHE A 56 -5.53 -32.60 -0.15
C PHE A 56 -6.51 -32.22 0.99
N LEU A 57 -7.21 -31.08 0.88
CA LEU A 57 -8.25 -30.72 1.86
C LEU A 57 -9.46 -31.65 1.78
N SER A 58 -9.88 -32.07 0.58
CA SER A 58 -11.02 -32.98 0.43
C SER A 58 -10.74 -34.42 0.89
N HIS A 59 -9.50 -34.91 0.80
CA HIS A 59 -9.14 -36.26 1.27
C HIS A 59 -8.92 -36.34 2.80
N ILE A 60 -8.52 -35.22 3.42
CA ILE A 60 -8.36 -35.12 4.87
C ILE A 60 -9.73 -34.95 5.56
N LEU A 61 -10.69 -34.30 4.90
CA LEU A 61 -12.03 -34.00 5.41
C LEU A 61 -13.09 -34.94 4.82
N GLY A 62 -13.00 -36.24 5.12
CA GLY A 62 -14.17 -37.13 5.08
C GLY A 62 -15.18 -36.73 6.18
N ASP A 63 -16.23 -37.52 6.41
CA ASP A 63 -17.32 -37.28 7.38
C ASP A 63 -16.90 -37.17 8.88
N SER A 64 -15.63 -36.87 9.16
CA SER A 64 -15.04 -36.68 10.49
C SER A 64 -13.99 -35.58 10.43
N PHE A 65 -14.06 -34.60 11.34
CA PHE A 65 -13.34 -33.33 11.24
C PHE A 65 -12.13 -33.26 12.18
N CYS A 66 -11.04 -32.62 11.73
CA CYS A 66 -9.80 -32.50 12.49
C CYS A 66 -9.86 -31.39 13.57
N THR A 67 -9.02 -31.48 14.61
CA THR A 67 -8.85 -30.43 15.64
C THR A 67 -7.72 -29.46 15.30
N TRP A 68 -7.91 -28.15 15.51
CA TRP A 68 -6.99 -27.09 15.07
C TRP A 68 -6.69 -26.11 16.21
N GLU A 69 -5.46 -25.61 16.29
CA GLU A 69 -5.07 -24.52 17.17
C GLU A 69 -4.99 -23.22 16.35
N ILE A 70 -5.41 -22.11 16.95
CA ILE A 70 -5.59 -20.84 16.25
C ILE A 70 -4.92 -19.73 17.05
N LYS A 71 -4.17 -18.86 16.37
CA LYS A 71 -3.56 -17.69 16.97
C LYS A 71 -3.91 -16.46 16.18
N ILE A 72 -4.48 -15.45 16.85
CA ILE A 72 -4.95 -14.22 16.22
C ILE A 72 -4.29 -13.03 16.87
N ASP A 73 -3.50 -12.29 16.07
CA ASP A 73 -2.76 -11.07 16.37
C ASP A 73 -1.80 -11.18 17.57
N GLU A 74 -2.28 -11.51 18.78
CA GLU A 74 -1.49 -11.89 19.96
C GLU A 74 -2.24 -12.82 20.94
N THR A 75 -3.47 -13.24 20.62
CA THR A 75 -4.34 -14.06 21.48
C THR A 75 -4.35 -15.50 20.99
N GLU A 76 -3.97 -16.45 21.86
CA GLU A 76 -4.02 -17.88 21.57
C GLU A 76 -5.42 -18.43 21.92
N TYR A 77 -6.05 -19.05 20.93
CA TYR A 77 -7.33 -19.75 21.07
C TYR A 77 -7.05 -21.24 21.25
N ASP A 78 -7.76 -21.85 22.20
CA ASP A 78 -7.68 -23.30 22.47
C ASP A 78 -8.22 -24.11 21.27
N TRP A 79 -7.99 -25.42 21.30
CA TRP A 79 -8.34 -26.33 20.20
C TRP A 79 -9.81 -26.23 19.76
N GLY A 80 -10.01 -26.01 18.46
CA GLY A 80 -11.32 -25.97 17.79
C GLY A 80 -11.56 -27.18 16.88
N ALA A 81 -12.82 -27.41 16.49
CA ALA A 81 -13.18 -28.41 15.48
C ALA A 81 -13.55 -27.72 14.16
N VAL A 82 -13.03 -28.23 13.04
CA VAL A 82 -13.46 -27.76 11.71
C VAL A 82 -14.90 -28.18 11.47
N VAL A 83 -15.71 -27.26 10.95
CA VAL A 83 -17.10 -27.53 10.56
C VAL A 83 -17.22 -27.53 9.04
N ASN A 84 -16.59 -26.55 8.38
CA ASN A 84 -16.65 -26.41 6.94
C ASN A 84 -15.47 -25.57 6.43
N PHE A 85 -15.25 -25.56 5.11
CA PHE A 85 -14.36 -24.60 4.45
C PHE A 85 -14.97 -24.16 3.13
N LYS A 86 -14.75 -22.90 2.76
CA LYS A 86 -15.25 -22.31 1.52
C LYS A 86 -14.15 -21.50 0.84
N LYS A 87 -14.13 -21.57 -0.50
CA LYS A 87 -13.23 -20.77 -1.33
C LYS A 87 -13.90 -19.42 -1.60
N VAL A 88 -13.24 -18.34 -1.19
CA VAL A 88 -13.72 -16.97 -1.41
C VAL A 88 -12.76 -16.28 -2.38
N SER A 89 -13.27 -15.81 -3.51
CA SER A 89 -12.52 -14.94 -4.42
C SER A 89 -12.82 -13.49 -4.08
N GLU A 90 -11.84 -12.78 -3.55
CA GLU A 90 -11.94 -11.33 -3.41
C GLU A 90 -11.43 -10.68 -4.70
N ASN A 91 -12.30 -9.88 -5.32
CA ASN A 91 -11.87 -8.90 -6.30
C ASN A 91 -11.36 -7.69 -5.53
N ILE A 92 -10.09 -7.32 -5.74
CA ILE A 92 -9.61 -5.99 -5.38
C ILE A 92 -10.58 -5.00 -6.03
N PRO A 93 -11.20 -4.07 -5.29
CA PRO A 93 -12.16 -3.13 -5.86
C PRO A 93 -11.44 -2.17 -6.81
N GLY A 94 -11.28 -2.60 -8.06
CA GLY A 94 -11.12 -1.73 -9.22
C GLY A 94 -12.50 -1.36 -9.76
N ARG A 95 -12.65 -0.07 -10.07
CA ARG A 95 -13.70 0.60 -10.87
C ARG A 95 -14.89 -0.30 -11.27
N LYS A 96 -16.06 -0.06 -10.65
CA LYS A 96 -17.34 -0.71 -11.03
C LYS A 96 -17.51 -0.70 -12.56
N GLY A 97 -17.52 -1.88 -13.18
CA GLY A 97 -17.89 -2.07 -14.59
C GLY A 97 -16.81 -2.64 -15.53
N ALA A 98 -15.56 -2.83 -15.08
CA ALA A 98 -14.54 -3.49 -15.92
C ALA A 98 -14.58 -5.01 -15.75
N ARG A 99 -14.52 -5.77 -16.85
CA ARG A 99 -14.35 -7.23 -16.82
C ARG A 99 -13.16 -7.58 -15.92
N ALA A 100 -13.42 -8.36 -14.87
CA ALA A 100 -12.43 -8.75 -13.87
C ALA A 100 -11.19 -9.35 -14.56
N ASN A 101 -10.02 -8.79 -14.29
CA ASN A 101 -8.77 -9.30 -14.79
C ASN A 101 -8.41 -10.55 -13.95
N PRO A 102 -8.37 -11.77 -14.52
CA PRO A 102 -8.14 -13.00 -13.74
C PRO A 102 -6.74 -13.08 -13.10
N ALA A 103 -5.84 -12.17 -13.43
CA ALA A 103 -4.49 -12.07 -12.89
C ALA A 103 -4.42 -11.39 -11.52
N THR A 104 -5.47 -10.65 -11.09
CA THR A 104 -5.48 -9.87 -9.83
C THR A 104 -6.41 -10.45 -8.75
N THR A 105 -6.95 -11.66 -8.96
CA THR A 105 -7.90 -12.28 -8.04
C THR A 105 -7.14 -13.11 -6.99
N SER A 106 -7.05 -12.63 -5.75
CA SER A 106 -6.53 -13.46 -4.66
C SER A 106 -7.61 -14.43 -4.20
N THR A 107 -7.42 -15.72 -4.44
CA THR A 107 -8.31 -16.74 -3.87
C THR A 107 -7.92 -17.00 -2.41
N LYS A 108 -8.80 -16.65 -1.48
CA LYS A 108 -8.65 -16.95 -0.05
C LYS A 108 -9.49 -18.18 0.31
N VAL A 109 -9.04 -18.92 1.30
CA VAL A 109 -9.79 -20.06 1.87
C VAL A 109 -10.28 -19.62 3.24
N GLN A 110 -11.60 -19.59 3.40
CA GLN A 110 -12.23 -19.30 4.68
C GLN A 110 -12.66 -20.62 5.32
N VAL A 111 -12.31 -20.82 6.58
CA VAL A 111 -12.58 -22.03 7.34
C VAL A 111 -13.57 -21.71 8.45
N ASP A 112 -14.67 -22.46 8.50
CA ASP A 112 -15.68 -22.36 9.56
C ASP A 112 -15.25 -23.28 10.69
N LEU A 113 -14.93 -22.70 11.84
CA LEU A 113 -14.38 -23.37 13.02
C LEU A 113 -15.34 -23.23 14.19
N LEU A 114 -15.57 -24.33 14.91
CA LEU A 114 -16.28 -24.30 16.18
C LEU A 114 -15.28 -23.91 17.28
N LEU A 115 -15.40 -22.68 17.77
CA LEU A 115 -14.55 -22.10 18.80
C LEU A 115 -15.35 -21.67 20.02
N HIS A 116 -14.66 -21.52 21.13
CA HIS A 116 -15.22 -21.15 22.42
C HIS A 116 -15.04 -19.65 22.61
N VAL A 117 -16.10 -18.84 22.44
CA VAL A 117 -15.97 -17.38 22.30
C VAL A 117 -17.08 -16.57 22.98
N ILE A 118 -16.76 -15.38 23.53
CA ILE A 118 -17.69 -14.46 24.22
C ILE A 118 -18.71 -13.93 23.21
N SER A 119 -19.99 -14.07 23.54
CA SER A 119 -21.06 -13.27 22.93
C SER A 119 -21.13 -11.92 23.64
N GLU A 120 -20.47 -10.91 23.09
CA GLU A 120 -20.93 -9.53 23.28
C GLU A 120 -21.62 -9.06 22.00
N ASP A 121 -22.55 -8.14 22.19
CA ASP A 121 -23.77 -7.97 21.42
C ASP A 121 -23.60 -7.76 19.91
N ALA A 122 -24.66 -8.16 19.21
CA ALA A 122 -24.94 -8.03 17.78
C ALA A 122 -24.84 -6.58 17.26
N SER A 123 -23.64 -6.01 17.23
CA SER A 123 -23.27 -4.87 16.41
C SER A 123 -22.66 -5.42 15.12
N GLY A 124 -23.26 -5.07 13.98
CA GLY A 124 -23.12 -5.73 12.68
C GLY A 124 -21.78 -5.60 11.98
N ASP A 125 -20.66 -5.43 12.69
CA ASP A 125 -19.33 -5.37 12.11
C ASP A 125 -18.72 -6.77 12.02
N LYS A 126 -18.56 -7.25 10.78
CA LYS A 126 -18.04 -8.58 10.41
C LYS A 126 -16.55 -8.79 10.72
N GLU A 127 -15.91 -7.87 11.43
CA GLU A 127 -14.45 -7.85 11.65
C GLU A 127 -14.04 -8.03 13.12
N ILE A 128 -14.98 -8.19 14.04
CA ILE A 128 -14.65 -8.39 15.45
C ILE A 128 -14.43 -9.89 15.71
N ILE A 129 -13.16 -10.25 15.87
CA ILE A 129 -12.73 -11.59 16.24
C ILE A 129 -13.06 -11.78 17.74
N PRO A 130 -13.92 -12.72 18.13
CA PRO A 130 -14.47 -12.72 19.50
C PRO A 130 -13.44 -13.31 20.51
N LYS A 131 -13.49 -12.96 21.80
CA LYS A 131 -12.55 -13.41 22.88
C LYS A 131 -12.91 -14.78 23.50
N PRO A 132 -12.00 -15.59 24.05
CA PRO A 132 -12.33 -16.96 24.49
C PRO A 132 -13.37 -17.07 25.66
N CYS A 133 -14.41 -17.93 25.55
CA CYS A 133 -15.44 -18.17 26.59
C CYS A 133 -16.14 -19.56 26.54
N LEU A 134 -16.89 -19.92 27.58
CA LEU A 134 -17.51 -21.25 27.84
C LEU A 134 -18.58 -21.72 26.83
N ASP A 135 -19.18 -20.82 26.04
CA ASP A 135 -20.23 -21.16 25.07
C ASP A 135 -19.65 -21.28 23.64
N GLY A 136 -19.84 -22.46 23.03
CA GLY A 136 -19.33 -22.75 21.69
C GLY A 136 -20.09 -21.98 20.59
N GLN A 137 -19.37 -21.21 19.78
CA GLN A 137 -19.85 -20.52 18.59
C GLN A 137 -19.07 -20.94 17.34
N ILE A 138 -19.71 -20.85 16.18
CA ILE A 138 -19.05 -21.09 14.89
C ILE A 138 -18.51 -19.76 14.39
N VAL A 139 -17.21 -19.68 14.16
CA VAL A 139 -16.51 -18.49 13.66
C VAL A 139 -15.85 -18.84 12.33
N SER A 140 -16.05 -18.00 11.32
CA SER A 140 -15.43 -18.15 10.01
C SER A 140 -14.13 -17.33 9.95
N VAL A 141 -12.97 -17.99 9.92
CA VAL A 141 -11.65 -17.33 9.90
C VAL A 141 -10.91 -17.57 8.57
N ASP A 142 -9.94 -16.71 8.26
CA ASP A 142 -9.02 -16.97 7.14
C ASP A 142 -8.07 -18.13 7.52
N SER A 143 -7.74 -18.96 6.52
CA SER A 143 -6.71 -19.99 6.59
C SER A 143 -5.36 -19.54 7.15
N THR A 144 -4.98 -18.26 7.02
CA THR A 144 -3.71 -17.74 7.53
C THR A 144 -3.60 -17.70 9.05
N VAL A 145 -4.73 -17.80 9.73
CA VAL A 145 -4.87 -17.63 11.19
C VAL A 145 -4.64 -18.97 11.93
N ILE A 146 -4.63 -20.07 11.19
CA ILE A 146 -4.42 -21.41 11.72
C ILE A 146 -2.92 -21.61 11.94
N THR A 147 -2.56 -22.08 13.14
CA THR A 147 -1.17 -22.40 13.48
C THR A 147 -0.87 -23.90 13.40
N HIS A 148 -1.75 -24.74 13.96
CA HIS A 148 -1.51 -26.18 14.02
C HIS A 148 -2.74 -26.99 13.61
N VAL A 149 -2.48 -28.16 13.00
CA VAL A 149 -3.49 -29.14 12.62
C VAL A 149 -3.16 -30.48 13.26
N SER A 150 -4.12 -31.05 13.99
CA SER A 150 -3.96 -32.36 14.63
C SER A 150 -4.51 -33.49 13.76
N SER A 151 -3.97 -34.70 13.96
CA SER A 151 -4.40 -35.92 13.27
C SER A 151 -5.71 -36.50 13.84
N VAL A 152 -6.15 -36.02 15.01
CA VAL A 152 -7.36 -36.50 15.68
C VAL A 152 -8.61 -36.01 14.96
N ARG A 153 -9.49 -36.94 14.59
CA ARG A 153 -10.79 -36.64 14.00
C ARG A 153 -11.91 -36.81 15.02
N LEU A 154 -12.74 -35.79 15.15
CA LEU A 154 -13.93 -35.79 15.98
C LEU A 154 -15.17 -36.03 15.12
N TYR A 155 -16.13 -36.77 15.68
CA TYR A 155 -17.47 -36.84 15.12
C TYR A 155 -18.18 -35.49 15.32
N CYS A 156 -18.66 -34.91 14.22
CA CYS A 156 -19.40 -33.66 14.24
C CYS A 156 -20.82 -33.90 13.70
N PRO A 157 -21.88 -33.58 14.46
CA PRO A 157 -23.25 -33.67 13.97
C PRO A 157 -23.48 -32.77 12.73
N ASN A 158 -24.34 -33.21 11.82
CA ASN A 158 -24.70 -32.47 10.60
C ASN A 158 -25.40 -31.12 10.88
N ASP A 159 -26.03 -30.98 12.06
CA ASP A 159 -26.65 -29.72 12.49
C ASP A 159 -26.05 -29.22 13.81
N LEU A 160 -25.32 -28.11 13.72
CA LEU A 160 -24.70 -27.39 14.83
C LEU A 160 -25.44 -26.11 15.21
N ARG A 161 -26.62 -25.83 14.63
CA ARG A 161 -27.42 -24.64 15.00
C ARG A 161 -27.90 -24.76 16.45
N GLN A 162 -28.27 -25.98 16.86
CA GLN A 162 -28.70 -26.27 18.22
C GLN A 162 -27.55 -26.17 19.23
N LYS A 163 -27.82 -25.58 20.40
CA LYS A 163 -26.83 -25.43 21.48
C LYS A 163 -26.35 -26.78 22.03
N ASP A 164 -27.22 -27.77 22.08
CA ASP A 164 -26.90 -29.10 22.61
C ASP A 164 -25.92 -29.88 21.72
N SER A 165 -26.05 -29.79 20.39
CA SER A 165 -25.11 -30.36 19.42
C SER A 165 -23.70 -29.77 19.58
N ARG A 166 -23.61 -28.43 19.72
CA ARG A 166 -22.33 -27.73 19.94
C ARG A 166 -21.67 -28.14 21.25
N ARG A 167 -22.47 -28.29 22.33
CA ARG A 167 -21.99 -28.80 23.63
C ARG A 167 -21.49 -30.24 23.55
N GLY A 168 -22.06 -31.06 22.67
CA GLY A 168 -21.58 -32.43 22.41
C GLY A 168 -20.18 -32.47 21.79
N VAL A 169 -19.93 -31.66 20.76
CA VAL A 169 -18.61 -31.52 20.15
C VAL A 169 -17.59 -30.98 21.16
N TYR A 170 -17.98 -30.02 21.99
CA TYR A 170 -17.10 -29.51 23.06
C TYR A 170 -16.69 -30.57 24.08
N LYS A 171 -17.62 -31.41 24.54
CA LYS A 171 -17.29 -32.54 25.41
C LYS A 171 -16.29 -33.48 24.76
N SER A 172 -16.39 -33.67 23.45
CA SER A 172 -15.46 -34.49 22.68
C SER A 172 -14.06 -33.84 22.60
N ILE A 173 -13.97 -32.53 22.40
CA ILE A 173 -12.70 -31.78 22.45
C ILE A 173 -12.07 -31.88 23.85
N LYS A 174 -12.87 -31.70 24.92
CA LYS A 174 -12.41 -31.87 26.31
C LYS A 174 -11.87 -33.27 26.60
N GLU A 175 -12.55 -34.29 26.07
CA GLU A 175 -12.11 -35.68 26.21
C GLU A 175 -10.78 -35.92 25.48
N VAL A 176 -10.59 -35.34 24.29
CA VAL A 176 -9.29 -35.37 23.58
C VAL A 176 -8.20 -34.70 24.42
N LYS A 177 -8.45 -33.51 24.95
CA LYS A 177 -7.49 -32.80 25.83
C LYS A 177 -7.16 -33.59 27.10
N LYS A 178 -8.13 -34.32 27.65
CA LYS A 178 -7.93 -35.20 28.80
C LYS A 178 -7.08 -36.43 28.45
N ARG A 179 -7.27 -36.99 27.25
CA ARG A 179 -6.51 -38.15 26.75
C ARG A 179 -5.08 -37.80 26.34
N PHE A 180 -4.87 -36.56 25.90
CA PHE A 180 -3.57 -36.05 25.46
C PHE A 180 -3.18 -34.82 26.30
N PRO A 181 -2.65 -35.03 27.52
CA PRO A 181 -2.28 -33.94 28.43
C PRO A 181 -1.15 -33.06 27.87
N ASP A 182 -0.27 -33.61 27.03
CA ASP A 182 0.81 -32.89 26.35
C ASP A 182 0.37 -32.22 25.04
N GLY A 183 -0.92 -32.31 24.70
CA GLY A 183 -1.49 -31.81 23.45
C GLY A 183 -1.76 -32.92 22.43
N PRO A 184 -2.77 -32.77 21.56
CA PRO A 184 -3.11 -33.79 20.57
C PRO A 184 -1.99 -33.93 19.51
N PRO A 185 -1.82 -35.13 18.92
CA PRO A 185 -0.79 -35.39 17.92
C PRO A 185 -0.96 -34.49 16.70
N LEU A 186 0.10 -33.79 16.33
CA LEU A 186 0.14 -32.87 15.18
C LEU A 186 0.40 -33.64 13.88
N LEU A 187 -0.18 -33.14 12.79
CA LEU A 187 0.16 -33.61 11.44
C LEU A 187 1.54 -33.07 11.04
N ASN A 188 2.41 -33.96 10.60
CA ASN A 188 3.71 -33.57 10.08
C ASN A 188 3.57 -32.96 8.66
N PRO A 189 4.10 -31.75 8.42
CA PRO A 189 4.00 -31.08 7.13
C PRO A 189 4.60 -31.86 5.93
N VAL A 190 5.65 -32.66 6.16
CA VAL A 190 6.35 -33.38 5.09
C VAL A 190 5.83 -34.81 4.98
N THR A 191 5.72 -35.55 6.09
CA THR A 191 5.34 -36.97 6.05
C THR A 191 3.84 -37.17 5.89
N ASP A 192 3.01 -36.33 6.52
CA ASP A 192 1.56 -36.52 6.58
C ASP A 192 0.84 -35.60 5.58
N MET A 193 1.26 -34.33 5.53
CA MET A 193 0.70 -33.34 4.59
C MET A 193 1.35 -33.37 3.20
N LYS A 194 2.40 -34.18 3.00
CA LYS A 194 3.10 -34.40 1.71
C LYS A 194 3.52 -33.12 1.00
N ILE A 195 3.93 -32.10 1.76
CA ILE A 195 4.49 -30.87 1.18
C ILE A 195 5.89 -31.17 0.66
N THR A 196 6.10 -30.96 -0.65
CA THR A 196 7.32 -31.33 -1.39
C THR A 196 8.15 -30.13 -1.84
N ASP A 197 7.78 -28.93 -1.40
CA ASP A 197 8.49 -27.69 -1.74
C ASP A 197 9.91 -27.69 -1.15
N SER A 198 10.92 -27.45 -1.99
CA SER A 198 12.33 -27.52 -1.60
C SER A 198 12.67 -26.50 -0.52
N ASP A 199 12.18 -25.26 -0.67
CA ASP A 199 12.48 -24.18 0.26
C ASP A 199 11.88 -24.47 1.64
N PHE A 200 10.69 -25.07 1.66
CA PHE A 200 10.01 -25.47 2.88
C PHE A 200 10.74 -26.61 3.60
N VAL A 201 11.13 -27.65 2.87
CA VAL A 201 11.87 -28.80 3.44
C VAL A 201 13.20 -28.35 4.05
N ASP A 202 13.89 -27.40 3.42
CA ASP A 202 15.13 -26.86 3.94
C ASP A 202 14.93 -26.02 5.21
N ILE A 203 13.83 -25.28 5.32
CA ILE A 203 13.45 -24.59 6.56
C ILE A 203 13.21 -25.60 7.69
N VAL A 204 12.45 -26.68 7.43
CA VAL A 204 12.19 -27.72 8.44
C VAL A 204 13.49 -28.35 8.94
N LYS A 205 14.40 -28.74 8.04
CA LYS A 205 15.73 -29.23 8.42
C LYS A 205 16.52 -28.23 9.24
N LYS A 206 16.41 -26.94 8.93
CA LYS A 206 17.09 -25.88 9.67
C LYS A 206 16.52 -25.72 11.09
N ILE A 207 15.20 -25.85 11.26
CA ILE A 207 14.56 -25.87 12.58
C ILE A 207 15.11 -27.03 13.40
N GLU A 208 15.12 -28.26 12.86
CA GLU A 208 15.66 -29.44 13.54
C GLU A 208 17.13 -29.25 13.96
N GLN A 209 17.95 -28.66 13.09
CA GLN A 209 19.35 -28.35 13.39
C GLN A 209 19.50 -27.31 14.52
N LEU A 210 18.63 -26.29 14.54
CA LEU A 210 18.63 -25.26 15.57
C LEU A 210 18.13 -25.80 16.91
N GLU A 211 17.09 -26.62 16.91
CA GLU A 211 16.60 -27.31 18.10
C GLU A 211 17.67 -28.23 18.69
N LYS A 212 18.34 -29.03 17.85
CA LYS A 212 19.46 -29.85 18.29
C LYS A 212 20.55 -29.02 18.97
N LYS A 213 20.96 -27.91 18.35
CA LYS A 213 21.94 -26.98 18.94
C LYS A 213 21.44 -26.35 20.25
N MET A 214 20.15 -26.04 20.33
CA MET A 214 19.53 -25.53 21.55
C MET A 214 19.62 -26.56 22.68
N TYR A 215 19.26 -27.82 22.43
CA TYR A 215 19.31 -28.90 23.43
C TYR A 215 20.75 -29.28 23.83
N GLU A 216 21.69 -29.21 22.89
CA GLU A 216 23.13 -29.44 23.14
C GLU A 216 23.77 -28.29 23.95
N HIS A 217 23.15 -27.11 23.98
CA HIS A 217 23.74 -25.96 24.65
C HIS A 217 23.77 -26.15 26.19
N PRO A 218 24.93 -25.93 26.85
CA PRO A 218 25.07 -26.18 28.30
C PRO A 218 24.08 -25.42 29.18
N LEU A 219 23.66 -24.22 28.76
CA LEU A 219 22.68 -23.42 29.52
C LEU A 219 21.24 -23.92 29.39
N HIS A 220 20.90 -24.78 28.42
CA HIS A 220 19.51 -25.18 28.19
C HIS A 220 18.87 -25.88 29.40
N ARG A 221 19.67 -26.64 30.16
CA ARG A 221 19.22 -27.37 31.36
C ARG A 221 19.58 -26.65 32.66
N HIS A 222 20.21 -25.49 32.60
CA HIS A 222 20.69 -24.80 33.79
C HIS A 222 19.59 -23.90 34.38
N SER A 223 19.41 -23.94 35.70
CA SER A 223 18.41 -23.12 36.42
C SER A 223 18.60 -21.60 36.28
N ILE A 224 19.78 -21.16 35.83
CA ILE A 224 20.18 -19.76 35.68
C ILE A 224 19.75 -19.20 34.31
N LEU A 225 19.35 -20.08 33.37
CA LEU A 225 18.98 -19.67 32.02
C LEU A 225 17.93 -18.56 32.01
N ASN A 226 16.83 -18.73 32.75
CA ASN A 226 15.73 -17.77 32.72
C ASN A 226 16.14 -16.38 33.22
N THR A 227 16.98 -16.30 34.25
CA THR A 227 17.42 -15.01 34.81
C THR A 227 18.47 -14.33 33.95
N GLU A 228 19.47 -15.07 33.45
CA GLU A 228 20.53 -14.50 32.61
C GLU A 228 20.06 -14.22 31.18
N TYR A 229 19.12 -15.02 30.66
CA TYR A 229 18.51 -14.76 29.35
C TYR A 229 17.71 -13.46 29.36
N GLN A 230 16.92 -13.19 30.41
CA GLN A 230 16.21 -11.91 30.57
C GLN A 230 17.18 -10.71 30.60
N LYS A 231 18.25 -10.79 31.39
CA LYS A 231 19.29 -9.73 31.41
C LYS A 231 19.96 -9.55 30.06
N TYR A 232 20.21 -10.65 29.35
CA TYR A 232 20.80 -10.60 28.01
C TYR A 232 19.84 -9.96 27.00
N GLU A 233 18.54 -10.28 27.08
CA GLU A 233 17.50 -9.68 26.26
C GLU A 233 17.42 -8.16 26.46
N GLU A 234 17.42 -7.69 27.70
CA GLU A 234 17.50 -6.26 28.02
C GLU A 234 18.76 -5.61 27.44
N LYS A 235 19.92 -6.28 27.57
CA LYS A 235 21.18 -5.79 26.99
C LYS A 235 21.12 -5.68 25.47
N VAL A 236 20.46 -6.63 24.78
CA VAL A 236 20.27 -6.57 23.32
C VAL A 236 19.37 -5.40 22.95
N LYS A 237 18.23 -5.22 23.65
CA LYS A 237 17.33 -4.08 23.44
C LYS A 237 18.07 -2.74 23.62
N CYS A 238 18.82 -2.57 24.70
CA CYS A 238 19.63 -1.36 24.91
C CYS A 238 20.69 -1.15 23.82
N LYS A 239 21.29 -2.22 23.28
CA LYS A 239 22.24 -2.11 22.16
C LYS A 239 21.57 -1.66 20.86
N GLU A 240 20.38 -2.17 20.57
CA GLU A 240 19.59 -1.77 19.39
C GLU A 240 19.17 -0.30 19.50
N GLU A 241 18.66 0.12 20.67
CA GLU A 241 18.31 1.51 20.95
C GLU A 241 19.52 2.44 20.81
N LEU A 242 20.69 2.03 21.32
CA LEU A 242 21.93 2.78 21.20
C LEU A 242 22.41 2.87 19.75
N ALA A 243 22.26 1.82 18.94
CA ALA A 243 22.58 1.86 17.52
C ALA A 243 21.68 2.86 16.78
N VAL A 244 20.37 2.84 17.05
CA VAL A 244 19.40 3.79 16.49
C VAL A 244 19.72 5.22 16.93
N ALA A 245 20.01 5.44 18.22
CA ALA A 245 20.35 6.76 18.75
C ALA A 245 21.63 7.32 18.14
N ARG A 246 22.66 6.48 17.95
CA ARG A 246 23.90 6.85 17.26
C ARG A 246 23.65 7.25 15.80
N GLN A 247 22.82 6.50 15.10
CA GLN A 247 22.45 6.79 13.72
C GLN A 247 21.73 8.15 13.63
N LYS A 248 20.74 8.39 14.50
CA LYS A 248 20.04 9.68 14.58
C LYS A 248 20.97 10.85 14.89
N LEU A 249 21.95 10.65 15.78
CA LEU A 249 22.94 11.67 16.11
C LEU A 249 23.85 11.97 14.91
N LEU A 250 24.24 10.96 14.14
CA LEU A 250 25.01 11.16 12.91
C LEU A 250 24.19 11.94 11.87
N GLU A 251 22.92 11.58 11.68
CA GLU A 251 22.00 12.29 10.78
C GLU A 251 21.81 13.76 11.21
N ALA A 252 21.60 14.02 12.50
CA ALA A 252 21.45 15.37 13.04
C ALA A 252 22.72 16.23 12.91
N LYS A 253 23.91 15.60 12.95
CA LYS A 253 25.19 16.29 12.73
C LYS A 253 25.53 16.46 11.26
N SER A 254 25.00 15.60 10.38
CA SER A 254 25.21 15.74 8.95
C SER A 254 24.46 16.97 8.44
N VAL A 255 25.11 17.79 7.62
CA VAL A 255 24.43 18.89 6.94
C VAL A 255 23.59 18.28 5.81
N LEU A 256 22.45 17.68 6.19
CA LEU A 256 21.57 16.89 5.33
C LEU A 256 21.21 17.59 4.00
N GLN A 257 21.18 18.93 4.01
CA GLN A 257 20.82 19.74 2.85
C GLN A 257 21.96 19.97 1.85
N LEU A 258 23.24 19.72 2.19
CA LEU A 258 24.35 19.98 1.27
C LEU A 258 24.39 18.98 0.12
N ASP A 259 24.10 17.71 0.37
CA ASP A 259 24.15 16.69 -0.67
C ASP A 259 22.95 16.83 -1.61
N GLU A 260 21.77 17.10 -1.07
CA GLU A 260 20.60 17.43 -1.89
C GLU A 260 20.84 18.73 -2.70
N LEU A 261 21.44 19.76 -2.12
CA LEU A 261 21.81 21.00 -2.82
C LEU A 261 22.79 20.73 -3.97
N LYS A 262 23.79 19.87 -3.77
CA LYS A 262 24.71 19.46 -4.85
C LYS A 262 23.97 18.75 -5.98
N CYS A 263 23.04 17.85 -5.65
CA CYS A 263 22.20 17.16 -6.63
C CYS A 263 21.31 18.15 -7.40
N ARG A 264 20.64 19.09 -6.71
CA ARG A 264 19.86 20.17 -7.35
C ARG A 264 20.71 21.06 -8.25
N LYS A 265 21.91 21.48 -7.79
CA LYS A 265 22.86 22.23 -8.63
C LYS A 265 23.24 21.48 -9.90
N ARG A 266 23.42 20.16 -9.82
CA ARG A 266 23.70 19.33 -11.00
C ARG A 266 22.56 19.37 -12.00
N VAL A 267 21.30 19.33 -11.55
CA VAL A 267 20.13 19.49 -12.43
C VAL A 267 20.14 20.87 -13.09
N LEU A 268 20.30 21.95 -12.31
CA LEU A 268 20.29 23.32 -12.82
C LEU A 268 21.39 23.57 -13.86
N ARG A 269 22.59 23.02 -13.66
CA ARG A 269 23.69 23.10 -14.64
C ARG A 269 23.38 22.32 -15.92
N ARG A 270 22.80 21.12 -15.81
CA ARG A 270 22.43 20.29 -16.97
C ARG A 270 21.33 20.90 -17.82
N LEU A 271 20.36 21.58 -17.19
CA LEU A 271 19.24 22.20 -17.87
C LEU A 271 19.53 23.65 -18.34
N GLY A 272 20.73 24.17 -18.05
CA GLY A 272 21.18 25.51 -18.49
C GLY A 272 20.61 26.67 -17.67
N TYR A 273 20.27 26.45 -16.40
CA TYR A 273 19.83 27.52 -15.49
C TYR A 273 21.03 28.26 -14.87
N CYS A 274 22.16 27.57 -14.70
CA CYS A 274 23.41 28.15 -14.27
C CYS A 274 24.60 27.50 -14.98
N THR A 275 25.74 28.19 -14.99
CA THR A 275 27.01 27.67 -15.53
C THR A 275 27.65 26.67 -14.57
N ASN A 276 28.70 25.98 -15.02
CA ASN A 276 29.49 25.07 -14.19
C ASN A 276 30.14 25.76 -12.96
N THR A 277 30.32 27.07 -13.03
CA THR A 277 30.83 27.92 -11.94
C THR A 277 29.72 28.58 -11.13
N ASP A 278 28.48 28.07 -11.23
CA ASP A 278 27.28 28.55 -10.51
C ASP A 278 26.88 30.00 -10.81
N VAL A 279 27.21 30.50 -12.00
CA VAL A 279 26.73 31.81 -12.46
C VAL A 279 25.36 31.63 -13.12
N ILE A 280 24.37 32.40 -12.66
CA ILE A 280 22.98 32.33 -13.17
C ILE A 280 22.91 32.77 -14.64
N GLN A 281 22.20 31.98 -15.45
CA GLN A 281 21.93 32.28 -16.86
C GLN A 281 20.54 32.92 -17.04
N LEU A 282 20.20 33.35 -18.26
CA LEU A 282 18.89 33.95 -18.57
C LEU A 282 17.74 33.03 -18.12
N LYS A 283 17.82 31.73 -18.42
CA LYS A 283 16.83 30.73 -18.00
C LYS A 283 16.64 30.68 -16.48
N GLY A 284 17.74 30.79 -15.73
CA GLY A 284 17.72 30.91 -14.27
C GLY A 284 17.01 32.18 -13.79
N ARG A 285 17.28 33.33 -14.42
CA ARG A 285 16.63 34.61 -14.06
C ARG A 285 15.13 34.57 -14.30
N VAL A 286 14.70 33.99 -15.42
CA VAL A 286 13.28 33.81 -15.74
C VAL A 286 12.59 32.93 -14.69
N ALA A 287 13.25 31.84 -14.27
CA ALA A 287 12.72 30.97 -13.23
C ALA A 287 12.57 31.67 -11.88
N CYS A 288 13.43 32.65 -11.56
CA CYS A 288 13.30 33.43 -10.33
C CYS A 288 12.05 34.32 -10.27
N GLU A 289 11.40 34.60 -11.40
CA GLU A 289 10.14 35.36 -11.44
C GLU A 289 8.92 34.47 -11.11
N LEU A 290 9.11 33.15 -11.04
CA LEU A 290 8.06 32.17 -10.78
C LEU A 290 8.16 31.70 -9.32
N SER A 291 7.07 31.85 -8.55
CA SER A 291 7.02 31.41 -7.14
C SER A 291 5.75 30.62 -6.79
N SER A 292 4.69 30.75 -7.59
CA SER A 292 3.39 30.16 -7.28
C SER A 292 3.18 28.74 -7.81
N ALA A 293 4.14 28.21 -8.57
CA ALA A 293 4.07 26.92 -9.27
C ALA A 293 5.49 26.37 -9.52
N ASP A 294 5.57 25.17 -10.12
CA ASP A 294 6.85 24.55 -10.51
C ASP A 294 7.62 25.41 -11.52
N GLU A 295 8.60 26.14 -11.02
CA GLU A 295 9.40 27.11 -11.75
C GLU A 295 10.24 26.46 -12.85
N LEU A 296 10.65 25.20 -12.66
CA LEU A 296 11.51 24.50 -13.59
C LEU A 296 10.72 24.09 -14.84
N LEU A 297 9.58 23.41 -14.65
CA LEU A 297 8.75 22.97 -15.75
C LEU A 297 8.16 24.14 -16.55
N ILE A 298 7.65 25.17 -15.88
CA ILE A 298 7.10 26.33 -16.57
C ILE A 298 8.18 27.03 -17.41
N THR A 299 9.37 27.22 -16.86
CA THR A 299 10.47 27.84 -17.61
C THR A 299 10.87 26.96 -18.80
N GLU A 300 10.98 25.64 -18.65
CA GLU A 300 11.20 24.73 -19.78
C GLU A 300 10.11 24.86 -20.85
N MET A 301 8.84 24.98 -20.46
CA MET A 301 7.74 25.17 -21.41
C MET A 301 7.85 26.48 -22.19
N ILE A 302 8.26 27.57 -21.53
CA ILE A 302 8.49 28.86 -22.21
C ILE A 302 9.63 28.74 -23.22
N PHE A 303 10.78 28.20 -22.81
CA PHE A 303 11.96 28.11 -23.69
C PHE A 303 11.81 27.06 -24.80
N ASN A 304 10.97 26.03 -24.63
CA ASN A 304 10.60 25.09 -25.70
C ASN A 304 9.46 25.62 -26.59
N GLY A 305 8.99 26.86 -26.36
CA GLY A 305 8.01 27.51 -27.23
C GLY A 305 6.58 26.96 -27.12
N VAL A 306 6.24 26.22 -26.05
CA VAL A 306 4.92 25.59 -25.87
C VAL A 306 3.80 26.63 -25.93
N PHE A 307 4.01 27.80 -25.31
CA PHE A 307 3.02 28.88 -25.26
C PHE A 307 2.93 29.70 -26.56
N GLY A 308 3.84 29.53 -27.52
CA GLY A 308 3.90 30.34 -28.75
C GLY A 308 2.64 30.21 -29.60
N ASN A 309 2.17 28.98 -29.82
CA ASN A 309 1.03 28.68 -30.69
C ASN A 309 -0.32 28.60 -29.96
N LEU A 310 -0.34 28.78 -28.64
CA LEU A 310 -1.57 28.72 -27.85
C LEU A 310 -2.32 30.03 -27.86
N THR A 311 -3.66 29.97 -27.87
CA THR A 311 -4.49 31.14 -27.57
C THR A 311 -4.38 31.53 -26.09
N PRO A 312 -4.72 32.77 -25.70
CA PRO A 312 -4.74 33.18 -24.29
C PRO A 312 -5.58 32.24 -23.41
N ALA A 313 -6.73 31.78 -23.90
CA ALA A 313 -7.59 30.83 -23.21
C ALA A 313 -6.94 29.45 -23.04
N GLN A 314 -6.28 28.94 -24.08
CA GLN A 314 -5.54 27.67 -24.00
C GLN A 314 -4.35 27.76 -23.05
N ALA A 315 -3.59 28.85 -23.08
CA ALA A 315 -2.46 29.08 -22.17
C ALA A 315 -2.94 29.12 -20.71
N CYS A 316 -4.03 29.84 -20.44
CA CYS A 316 -4.67 29.90 -19.11
C CYS A 316 -5.11 28.51 -18.65
N SER A 317 -5.79 27.74 -19.51
CA SER A 317 -6.24 26.39 -19.19
C SER A 317 -5.07 25.44 -18.88
N LEU A 318 -3.95 25.52 -19.61
CA LEU A 318 -2.77 24.70 -19.36
C LEU A 318 -2.10 25.06 -18.03
N LEU A 319 -1.99 26.34 -17.71
CA LEU A 319 -1.43 26.82 -16.44
C LEU A 319 -2.29 26.43 -15.23
N SER A 320 -3.60 26.20 -15.41
CA SER A 320 -4.47 25.69 -14.32
C SER A 320 -3.96 24.39 -13.70
N THR A 321 -3.27 23.55 -14.47
CA THR A 321 -2.74 22.26 -14.00
C THR A 321 -1.67 22.38 -12.92
N PHE A 322 -1.02 23.54 -12.81
CA PHE A 322 0.01 23.83 -11.83
C PHE A 322 -0.53 24.31 -10.49
N VAL A 323 -1.75 24.85 -10.47
CA VAL A 323 -2.34 25.47 -9.28
C VAL A 323 -3.54 24.68 -8.72
N CYS A 324 -3.99 23.65 -9.45
CA CYS A 324 -5.07 22.77 -9.05
C CYS A 324 -4.57 21.69 -8.08
N ASP A 325 -4.87 21.86 -6.79
CA ASP A 325 -4.51 20.85 -5.77
C ASP A 325 -5.54 19.73 -5.63
N GLU A 326 -6.76 19.88 -6.17
CA GLU A 326 -7.83 18.91 -5.96
C GLU A 326 -7.83 17.79 -7.01
N ARG A 327 -8.25 16.59 -6.58
CA ARG A 327 -8.52 15.46 -7.49
C ARG A 327 -10.02 15.37 -7.71
N SER A 328 -10.44 15.29 -8.96
CA SER A 328 -11.81 14.93 -9.33
C SER A 328 -11.95 13.40 -9.35
N ASN A 329 -13.13 12.89 -9.02
CA ASN A 329 -13.46 11.47 -9.22
C ASN A 329 -13.81 11.17 -10.69
N GLU A 330 -14.04 12.21 -11.49
CA GLU A 330 -14.32 12.13 -12.91
C GLU A 330 -13.05 12.38 -13.74
N MET A 331 -12.86 11.58 -14.79
CA MET A 331 -11.81 11.90 -15.75
C MET A 331 -12.28 13.09 -16.60
N PRO A 332 -11.51 14.18 -16.67
CA PRO A 332 -11.88 15.33 -17.47
C PRO A 332 -11.91 14.91 -18.94
N LYS A 333 -13.02 15.18 -19.63
CA LYS A 333 -13.13 14.97 -21.07
C LYS A 333 -12.40 16.11 -21.78
N LEU A 334 -11.08 16.04 -21.73
CA LEU A 334 -10.20 17.00 -22.39
C LEU A 334 -10.58 17.12 -23.87
N SER A 335 -10.92 18.34 -24.28
CA SER A 335 -11.12 18.64 -25.70
C SER A 335 -9.85 18.35 -26.51
N GLU A 336 -9.99 17.97 -27.78
CA GLU A 336 -8.84 17.67 -28.66
C GLU A 336 -7.83 18.83 -28.68
N ALA A 337 -8.33 20.07 -28.62
CA ALA A 337 -7.53 21.29 -28.59
C ALA A 337 -6.64 21.44 -27.33
N LEU A 338 -6.99 20.82 -26.20
CA LEU A 338 -6.25 20.90 -24.94
C LEU A 338 -5.38 19.67 -24.66
N SER A 339 -5.69 18.54 -25.31
CA SER A 339 -4.94 17.29 -25.18
C SER A 339 -3.48 17.41 -25.68
N GLY A 340 -3.26 18.14 -26.78
CA GLY A 340 -1.93 18.37 -27.35
C GLY A 340 -0.99 19.13 -26.41
N PRO A 341 -1.37 20.33 -25.94
CA PRO A 341 -0.57 21.11 -25.00
C PRO A 341 -0.30 20.37 -23.68
N LEU A 342 -1.29 19.65 -23.15
CA LEU A 342 -1.13 18.82 -21.96
C LEU A 342 -0.06 17.74 -22.17
N ARG A 343 -0.09 17.03 -23.31
CA ARG A 343 0.91 16.01 -23.63
C ARG A 343 2.32 16.59 -23.73
N GLN A 344 2.48 17.75 -24.38
CA GLN A 344 3.78 18.42 -24.48
C GLN A 344 4.33 18.78 -23.09
N MET A 345 3.48 19.28 -22.19
CA MET A 345 3.86 19.58 -20.81
C MET A 345 4.27 18.32 -20.04
N GLN A 346 3.52 17.22 -20.16
CA GLN A 346 3.86 15.95 -19.52
C GLN A 346 5.17 15.36 -20.04
N ASP A 347 5.46 15.49 -21.34
CA ASP A 347 6.72 15.01 -21.93
C ASP A 347 7.93 15.83 -21.45
N LEU A 348 7.75 17.14 -21.23
CA LEU A 348 8.77 17.98 -20.59
C LEU A 348 8.95 17.63 -19.11
N ALA A 349 7.86 17.38 -18.38
CA ALA A 349 7.92 16.95 -16.98
C ALA A 349 8.68 15.62 -16.84
N ARG A 350 8.43 14.65 -17.72
CA ARG A 350 9.19 13.39 -17.79
C ARG A 350 10.68 13.61 -18.06
N ARG A 351 11.03 14.53 -18.98
CA ARG A 351 12.42 14.88 -19.25
C ARG A 351 13.12 15.46 -18.01
N ILE A 352 12.46 16.37 -17.30
CA ILE A 352 12.98 16.96 -16.06
C ILE A 352 13.15 15.89 -14.99
N ALA A 353 12.17 15.00 -14.84
CA ALA A 353 12.22 13.92 -13.87
C ALA A 353 13.42 13.01 -14.13
N LYS A 354 13.62 12.59 -15.37
CA LYS A 354 14.77 11.79 -15.79
C LYS A 354 16.11 12.46 -15.48
N VAL A 355 16.25 13.75 -15.80
CA VAL A 355 17.48 14.51 -15.49
C VAL A 355 17.71 14.60 -13.98
N SER A 356 16.64 14.70 -13.19
CA SER A 356 16.67 14.73 -11.73
C SER A 356 17.08 13.38 -11.13
N THR A 357 16.54 12.27 -11.63
CA THR A 357 16.92 10.91 -11.22
C THR A 357 18.39 10.63 -11.55
N GLU A 358 18.85 11.00 -12.76
CA GLU A 358 20.27 10.88 -13.15
C GLU A 358 21.21 11.76 -12.30
N ALA A 359 20.68 12.84 -11.72
CA ALA A 359 21.40 13.69 -10.77
C ALA A 359 21.36 13.17 -9.32
N ARG A 360 20.79 11.97 -9.08
CA ARG A 360 20.63 11.33 -7.77
C ARG A 360 19.65 12.03 -6.83
N LEU A 361 18.64 12.72 -7.37
CA LEU A 361 17.50 13.15 -6.57
C LEU A 361 16.49 12.00 -6.43
N PRO A 362 15.87 11.80 -5.25
CA PRO A 362 14.83 10.80 -5.04
C PRO A 362 13.51 11.29 -5.64
N LEU A 363 13.43 11.31 -6.96
CA LEU A 363 12.27 11.71 -7.73
C LEU A 363 11.87 10.56 -8.66
N GLU A 364 10.62 10.14 -8.54
CA GLU A 364 9.99 9.17 -9.44
C GLU A 364 9.25 9.92 -10.55
N GLU A 365 9.38 9.43 -11.79
CA GLU A 365 8.85 10.05 -13.00
C GLU A 365 7.33 10.17 -12.97
N ASP A 366 6.62 9.07 -12.72
CA ASP A 366 5.15 9.04 -12.72
C ASP A 366 4.58 9.93 -11.61
N THR A 367 5.13 9.83 -10.39
CA THR A 367 4.74 10.69 -9.26
C THR A 367 4.98 12.17 -9.55
N TYR A 368 6.02 12.55 -10.30
CA TYR A 368 6.24 13.95 -10.67
C TYR A 368 5.20 14.44 -11.68
N VAL A 369 4.89 13.65 -12.70
CA VAL A 369 3.89 14.01 -13.73
C VAL A 369 2.49 14.09 -13.12
N GLU A 370 2.13 13.18 -12.22
CA GLU A 370 0.82 13.15 -11.55
C GLU A 370 0.55 14.34 -10.62
N ARG A 371 1.57 15.14 -10.27
CA ARG A 371 1.38 16.39 -9.53
C ARG A 371 0.58 17.41 -10.33
N PHE A 372 0.71 17.40 -11.66
CA PHE A 372 0.05 18.34 -12.55
C PHE A 372 -1.32 17.80 -12.94
N LYS A 373 -2.37 18.35 -12.32
CA LYS A 373 -3.72 17.80 -12.38
C LYS A 373 -4.55 18.49 -13.47
N PRO A 374 -5.00 17.76 -14.52
CA PRO A 374 -5.74 18.37 -15.64
C PRO A 374 -7.23 18.61 -15.38
N PHE A 375 -7.73 18.36 -14.15
CA PHE A 375 -9.16 18.31 -13.84
C PHE A 375 -9.93 19.61 -14.10
N LEU A 376 -9.28 20.77 -13.95
CA LEU A 376 -9.89 22.08 -14.16
C LEU A 376 -9.58 22.70 -15.52
N MET A 377 -8.88 22.00 -16.42
CA MET A 377 -8.47 22.57 -17.71
C MET A 377 -9.67 23.03 -18.56
N ASP A 378 -10.65 22.15 -18.80
CA ASP A 378 -11.84 22.50 -19.59
C ASP A 378 -12.71 23.55 -18.88
N VAL A 379 -12.77 23.52 -17.53
CA VAL A 379 -13.49 24.51 -16.72
C VAL A 379 -12.90 25.90 -16.91
N VAL A 380 -11.57 26.02 -16.81
CA VAL A 380 -10.86 27.28 -17.02
C VAL A 380 -10.96 27.73 -18.48
N PHE A 381 -10.89 26.81 -19.44
CA PHE A 381 -11.04 27.13 -20.85
C PHE A 381 -12.43 27.71 -21.16
N SER A 382 -13.51 27.06 -20.67
CA SER A 382 -14.88 27.56 -20.79
C SER A 382 -15.07 28.91 -20.09
N TRP A 383 -14.44 29.11 -18.93
CA TRP A 383 -14.46 30.39 -18.24
C TRP A 383 -13.84 31.51 -19.08
N CYS A 384 -12.70 31.26 -19.71
CA CYS A 384 -12.05 32.23 -20.59
C CYS A 384 -12.87 32.52 -21.87
N ASN A 385 -13.80 31.63 -22.24
CA ASN A 385 -14.73 31.80 -23.36
C ASN A 385 -16.10 32.37 -22.93
N ASN A 386 -16.18 33.04 -21.79
CA ASN A 386 -17.37 33.75 -21.28
C ASN A 386 -18.55 32.87 -20.83
N SER A 387 -18.34 31.59 -20.48
CA SER A 387 -19.40 30.76 -19.87
C SER A 387 -19.82 31.24 -18.48
N SER A 388 -21.07 31.04 -18.08
CA SER A 388 -21.52 31.45 -16.74
C SER A 388 -20.88 30.58 -15.63
N PHE A 389 -20.72 31.12 -14.42
CA PHE A 389 -20.16 30.34 -13.29
C PHE A 389 -21.05 29.13 -12.96
N SER A 390 -22.38 29.27 -13.09
CA SER A 390 -23.31 28.16 -12.88
C SER A 390 -23.08 27.00 -13.85
N ASP A 391 -22.68 27.29 -15.09
CA ASP A 391 -22.41 26.23 -16.07
C ASP A 391 -21.08 25.53 -15.79
N LEU A 392 -20.07 26.26 -15.29
CA LEU A 392 -18.82 25.66 -14.85
C LEU A 392 -19.01 24.64 -13.74
N CYS A 393 -19.84 24.95 -12.74
CA CYS A 393 -20.13 24.06 -11.62
C CYS A 393 -20.82 22.76 -12.06
N LYS A 394 -21.44 22.73 -13.25
CA LYS A 394 -22.06 21.51 -13.81
C LYS A 394 -21.06 20.66 -14.60
N MET A 395 -19.90 21.21 -14.96
CA MET A 395 -18.87 20.51 -15.77
C MET A 395 -17.95 19.62 -14.93
N THR A 396 -17.89 19.83 -13.62
CA THR A 396 -16.98 19.13 -12.72
C THR A 396 -17.66 18.87 -11.38
N ASP A 397 -17.22 17.82 -10.69
CA ASP A 397 -17.61 17.46 -9.32
C ASP A 397 -16.80 18.21 -8.24
N ILE A 398 -15.82 19.05 -8.65
CA ILE A 398 -15.01 19.86 -7.74
C ILE A 398 -15.87 20.98 -7.14
N PHE A 399 -15.77 21.16 -5.82
CA PHE A 399 -16.51 22.19 -5.09
C PHE A 399 -16.22 23.60 -5.61
N GLU A 400 -17.24 24.45 -5.61
CA GLU A 400 -17.21 25.80 -6.18
C GLU A 400 -16.14 26.68 -5.53
N GLY A 401 -15.96 26.56 -4.22
CA GLY A 401 -14.92 27.28 -3.48
C GLY A 401 -13.50 26.92 -3.94
N SER A 402 -13.30 25.66 -4.35
CA SER A 402 -12.01 25.18 -4.87
C SER A 402 -11.75 25.65 -6.30
N ILE A 403 -12.81 25.74 -7.13
CA ILE A 403 -12.73 26.40 -8.45
C ILE A 403 -12.31 27.87 -8.28
N VAL A 404 -12.97 28.63 -7.40
CA VAL A 404 -12.64 30.04 -7.15
C VAL A 404 -11.20 30.20 -6.64
N ARG A 405 -10.76 29.35 -5.70
CA ARG A 405 -9.37 29.35 -5.20
C ARG A 405 -8.36 29.08 -6.31
N CYS A 406 -8.64 28.10 -7.17
CA CYS A 406 -7.79 27.78 -8.32
C CYS A 406 -7.66 28.97 -9.27
N MET A 407 -8.78 29.64 -9.62
CA MET A 407 -8.78 30.80 -10.50
C MET A 407 -7.99 31.99 -9.92
N ARG A 408 -8.10 32.24 -8.60
CA ARG A 408 -7.33 33.31 -7.94
C ARG A 408 -5.83 33.01 -7.92
N ARG A 409 -5.43 31.76 -7.66
CA ARG A 409 -4.02 31.33 -7.75
C ARG A 409 -3.49 31.36 -9.19
N LEU A 410 -4.34 31.01 -10.15
CA LEU A 410 -4.01 31.07 -11.57
C LEU A 410 -3.75 32.51 -12.02
N GLU A 411 -4.51 33.48 -11.51
CA GLU A 411 -4.28 34.91 -11.79
C GLU A 411 -2.92 35.39 -11.27
N GLU A 412 -2.54 34.98 -10.06
CA GLU A 412 -1.20 35.26 -9.51
C GLU A 412 -0.09 34.61 -10.37
N LEU A 413 -0.28 33.35 -10.77
CA LEU A 413 0.66 32.68 -11.66
C LEU A 413 0.77 33.41 -13.01
N LEU A 414 -0.33 33.88 -13.60
CA LEU A 414 -0.31 34.64 -14.84
C LEU A 414 0.44 35.97 -14.69
N ARG A 415 0.35 36.65 -13.54
CA ARG A 415 1.16 37.86 -13.26
C ARG A 415 2.66 37.56 -13.26
N GLN A 416 3.04 36.43 -12.67
CA GLN A 416 4.42 35.95 -12.68
C GLN A 416 4.88 35.59 -14.10
N MET A 417 3.99 34.98 -14.92
CA MET A 417 4.27 34.70 -16.33
C MET A 417 4.49 35.97 -17.17
N VAL A 418 3.77 37.06 -16.88
CA VAL A 418 3.99 38.37 -17.50
C VAL A 418 5.40 38.87 -17.17
N GLN A 419 5.81 38.79 -15.90
CA GLN A 419 7.13 39.24 -15.46
C GLN A 419 8.28 38.37 -16.01
N ALA A 420 8.07 37.05 -16.08
CA ALA A 420 8.96 36.12 -16.76
C ALA A 420 9.13 36.46 -18.25
N SER A 421 8.03 36.79 -18.94
CA SER A 421 8.05 37.15 -20.37
C SER A 421 8.79 38.47 -20.63
N LYS A 422 8.62 39.47 -19.74
CA LYS A 422 9.40 40.71 -19.75
C LYS A 422 10.90 40.45 -19.61
N THR A 423 11.29 39.56 -18.70
CA THR A 423 12.69 39.20 -18.47
C THR A 423 13.32 38.51 -19.69
N ILE A 424 12.53 37.74 -20.45
CA ILE A 424 12.95 37.14 -21.73
C ILE A 424 13.06 38.21 -22.83
N GLY A 425 12.26 39.28 -22.75
CA GLY A 425 12.10 40.27 -23.82
C GLY A 425 11.13 39.83 -24.90
N ASN A 426 10.18 38.93 -24.59
CA ASN A 426 9.15 38.47 -25.53
C ASN A 426 7.83 39.20 -25.26
N THR A 427 7.57 40.25 -26.04
CA THR A 427 6.36 41.09 -25.93
C THR A 427 5.09 40.33 -26.31
N ASP A 428 5.16 39.39 -27.26
CA ASP A 428 3.98 38.62 -27.69
C ASP A 428 3.46 37.71 -26.57
N LEU A 429 4.38 37.07 -25.82
CA LEU A 429 4.03 36.29 -24.64
C LEU A 429 3.51 37.18 -23.51
N GLU A 430 4.12 38.34 -23.30
CA GLU A 430 3.66 39.33 -22.33
C GLU A 430 2.20 39.74 -22.58
N ASP A 431 1.88 40.14 -23.82
CA ASP A 431 0.53 40.55 -24.22
C ASP A 431 -0.46 39.39 -24.15
N LYS A 432 -0.02 38.18 -24.48
CA LYS A 432 -0.84 36.96 -24.37
C LYS A 432 -1.24 36.68 -22.93
N PHE A 433 -0.30 36.74 -21.98
CA PHE A 433 -0.60 36.52 -20.57
C PHE A 433 -1.39 37.68 -19.97
N ASN A 434 -1.12 38.93 -20.35
CA ASN A 434 -1.95 40.08 -19.97
C ASN A 434 -3.41 39.92 -20.45
N THR A 435 -3.59 39.42 -21.67
CA THR A 435 -4.93 39.11 -22.21
C THR A 435 -5.59 37.98 -21.43
N ALA A 436 -4.85 36.92 -21.09
CA ALA A 436 -5.38 35.81 -20.26
C ALA A 436 -5.84 36.30 -18.87
N ILE A 437 -5.12 37.22 -18.23
CA ILE A 437 -5.53 37.85 -16.96
C ILE A 437 -6.86 38.58 -17.11
N LYS A 438 -7.07 39.30 -18.21
CA LYS A 438 -8.36 39.98 -18.47
C LYS A 438 -9.51 38.99 -18.66
N LEU A 439 -9.26 37.85 -19.32
CA LEU A 439 -10.28 36.81 -19.53
C LEU A 439 -10.68 36.10 -18.24
N ILE A 440 -9.72 35.85 -17.33
CA ILE A 440 -10.02 35.15 -16.07
C ILE A 440 -10.70 36.08 -15.05
N LYS A 441 -10.32 37.36 -15.02
CA LYS A 441 -10.74 38.33 -14.00
C LYS A 441 -12.13 38.92 -14.27
N ARG A 442 -13.18 38.15 -13.96
CA ARG A 442 -14.58 38.61 -14.03
C ARG A 442 -15.47 38.04 -12.94
N ASP A 443 -16.62 38.68 -12.75
CA ASP A 443 -17.75 38.24 -11.93
C ASP A 443 -17.37 37.79 -10.50
N ILE A 444 -18.14 36.82 -9.98
CA ILE A 444 -18.11 36.33 -8.59
C ILE A 444 -16.74 35.80 -8.14
N VAL A 445 -15.91 35.34 -9.08
CA VAL A 445 -14.60 34.73 -8.80
C VAL A 445 -13.61 35.73 -8.21
N PHE A 446 -13.77 37.02 -8.54
CA PHE A 446 -12.87 38.11 -8.13
C PHE A 446 -13.56 39.19 -7.29
N SER A 447 -14.72 38.87 -6.70
CA SER A 447 -15.38 39.76 -5.75
C SER A 447 -14.51 39.95 -4.50
N SER A 448 -14.38 41.19 -4.04
CA SER A 448 -13.69 41.52 -2.79
C SER A 448 -14.33 40.80 -1.61
N SER A 449 -13.53 40.42 -0.60
CA SER A 449 -14.09 39.98 0.67
C SER A 449 -14.88 41.10 1.34
N LEU A 450 -15.88 40.74 2.15
CA LEU A 450 -16.69 41.68 2.92
C LEU A 450 -15.89 42.44 4.01
N TYR A 451 -14.70 41.95 4.35
CA TYR A 451 -13.74 42.62 5.21
C TYR A 451 -12.63 43.20 4.33
N LEU A 452 -12.51 44.52 4.34
CA LEU A 452 -11.51 45.29 3.59
C LEU A 452 -10.28 45.54 4.44
#